data_AF-A0A9X1KAQ5-F1
#
_entry.id   AF-A0A9X1KAQ5-F1
#
_cell.length_a   1.000
_cell.length_b   1.000
_cell.length_c   1.000
_cell.angle_alpha   90.00
_cell.angle_beta   90.00
_cell.angle_gamma   90.00
#
_symmetry.space_group_name_H-M   'P 1'
#
loop_
_entity.id
_entity.type
_entity.pdbx_description
1 polymer ?
#
loop_
_entity_poly.entity_id
_entity_poly.type
_entity_poly.pdbx_seq_one_letter_code
_entity_poly.pdbx_strand_id
1 'polypeptide(L)'
;PQSEKGPLAGIPFPLKMLGQEKKGWLATSGSRLFETHRASHTSNYVQQAEAIGLVPFGQTNAPEFGFKNITDPVIYGPARNPWNLDKWRSCC
;
A
#
# COMPACT_ATOMS: atom_id res chain seq x y z
N PRO A 1 8.57 16.50 9.46
CA PRO A 1 8.90 17.74 8.72
C PRO A 1 10.05 17.50 7.71
N GLN A 2 9.98 16.41 6.93
CA GLN A 2 10.99 16.04 5.91
C GLN A 2 10.46 16.19 4.47
N SER A 3 9.20 16.62 4.32
CA SER A 3 8.46 16.69 3.05
C SER A 3 8.57 18.05 2.34
N GLU A 4 9.26 19.03 2.90
CA GLU A 4 9.24 20.43 2.40
C GLU A 4 10.21 20.69 1.24
N LYS A 5 10.95 19.69 0.77
CA LYS A 5 11.93 19.83 -0.32
C LYS A 5 11.83 18.65 -1.28
N GLY A 6 11.85 18.94 -2.58
CA GLY A 6 11.77 17.94 -3.65
C GLY A 6 10.68 18.28 -4.69
N PRO A 7 10.72 17.66 -5.87
CA PRO A 7 9.80 17.98 -6.98
C PRO A 7 8.34 17.64 -6.67
N LEU A 8 8.08 16.75 -5.71
CA LEU A 8 6.72 16.31 -5.33
C LEU A 8 6.43 16.60 -3.84
N ALA A 9 7.08 17.62 -3.28
CA ALA A 9 6.91 18.06 -1.90
C ALA A 9 5.43 18.26 -1.53
N GLY A 10 5.03 17.65 -0.42
CA GLY A 10 3.69 17.79 0.17
C GLY A 10 2.58 16.96 -0.48
N ILE A 11 2.84 16.23 -1.57
CA ILE A 11 1.81 15.43 -2.24
C ILE A 11 1.54 14.15 -1.44
N PRO A 12 0.29 13.91 -0.98
CA PRO A 12 -0.07 12.66 -0.32
C PRO A 12 -0.09 11.51 -1.32
N PHE A 13 0.51 10.38 -0.94
CA PHE A 13 0.61 9.20 -1.80
C PHE A 13 0.36 7.92 -1.01
N PRO A 14 -0.44 6.95 -1.52
CA PRO A 14 -0.66 5.70 -0.82
C PRO A 14 0.40 4.66 -1.20
N LEU A 15 0.84 3.86 -0.23
CA LEU A 15 1.78 2.77 -0.46
C LEU A 15 1.05 1.46 -0.76
N LYS A 16 1.58 0.64 -1.66
CA LYS A 16 1.05 -0.71 -1.88
C LYS A 16 1.39 -1.60 -0.67
N MET A 17 0.42 -2.34 -0.14
CA MET A 17 0.63 -3.35 0.93
C MET A 17 1.55 -4.52 0.50
N LEU A 18 2.12 -4.46 -0.71
CA LEU A 18 3.08 -5.41 -1.27
C LEU A 18 4.32 -4.64 -1.71
N GLY A 19 5.48 -4.96 -1.14
CA GLY A 19 6.80 -4.44 -1.54
C GLY A 19 7.09 -2.97 -1.21
N GLN A 20 6.10 -2.17 -0.80
CA GLN A 20 6.28 -0.77 -0.40
C GLN A 20 6.16 -0.63 1.12
N GLU A 21 7.03 -1.36 1.81
CA GLU A 21 7.06 -1.40 3.27
C GLU A 21 7.65 -0.12 3.86
N LYS A 22 7.03 0.35 4.95
CA LYS A 22 7.52 1.48 5.74
C LYS A 22 7.73 1.03 7.17
N LYS A 23 8.92 1.28 7.73
CA LYS A 23 9.28 0.82 9.07
C LYS A 23 8.21 1.18 10.10
N GLY A 24 7.78 0.18 10.87
CA GLY A 24 6.76 0.32 11.91
C GLY A 24 5.32 0.28 11.42
N TRP A 25 5.05 0.39 10.11
CA TRP A 25 3.70 0.19 9.56
C TRP A 25 3.37 -1.30 9.46
N LEU A 26 2.08 -1.63 9.35
CA LEU A 26 1.66 -3.01 9.12
C LEU A 26 2.16 -3.47 7.75
N ALA A 27 2.58 -4.73 7.67
CA ALA A 27 3.08 -5.36 6.45
C ALA A 27 2.42 -6.73 6.30
N THR A 28 1.10 -6.72 6.07
CA THR A 28 0.29 -7.94 6.12
C THR A 28 0.32 -8.76 4.83
N SER A 29 0.87 -8.20 3.74
CA SER A 29 0.81 -8.82 2.41
C SER A 29 -0.59 -9.28 1.97
N GLY A 30 -1.65 -8.67 2.53
CA GLY A 30 -3.04 -9.09 2.30
C GLY A 30 -3.40 -10.47 2.87
N SER A 31 -2.55 -11.08 3.71
CA SER A 31 -2.75 -12.41 4.30
C SER A 31 -3.05 -12.32 5.80
N ARG A 32 -3.85 -13.27 6.30
CA ARG A 32 -4.07 -13.45 7.75
C ARG A 32 -2.81 -13.92 8.47
N LEU A 33 -1.88 -14.58 7.77
CA LEU A 33 -0.62 -15.05 8.35
C LEU A 33 0.21 -13.89 8.93
N PHE A 34 0.09 -12.71 8.35
CA PHE A 34 0.88 -11.52 8.70
C PHE A 34 0.01 -10.40 9.30
N GLU A 35 -1.17 -10.72 9.83
CA GLU A 35 -2.13 -9.72 10.35
C GLU A 35 -1.51 -8.73 11.35
N THR A 36 -0.63 -9.20 12.23
CA THR A 36 0.06 -8.37 13.22
C THR A 36 1.49 -8.01 12.83
N HIS A 37 1.94 -8.40 11.64
CA HIS A 37 3.30 -8.17 11.20
C HIS A 37 3.53 -6.69 10.91
N ARG A 38 4.66 -6.17 11.40
CA ARG A 38 5.10 -4.80 11.13
C ARG A 38 6.45 -4.83 10.43
N ALA A 39 6.60 -3.97 9.44
CA ALA A 39 7.83 -3.85 8.68
C ALA A 39 8.99 -3.44 9.59
N SER A 40 10.09 -4.20 9.53
CA SER A 40 11.32 -3.92 10.27
C SER A 40 12.14 -2.78 9.68
N HIS A 41 11.98 -2.55 8.38
CA HIS A 41 12.72 -1.56 7.60
C HIS A 41 11.78 -0.82 6.64
N THR A 42 12.25 0.32 6.14
CA THR A 42 11.57 1.06 5.06
C THR A 42 12.20 0.62 3.75
N SER A 43 11.40 0.24 2.75
CA SER A 43 11.93 -0.20 1.46
C SER A 43 12.63 0.94 0.72
N ASN A 44 13.61 0.61 -0.11
CA ASN A 44 14.37 1.62 -0.88
C ASN A 44 13.44 2.49 -1.74
N TYR A 45 12.36 1.92 -2.28
CA TYR A 45 11.35 2.66 -3.03
C TYR A 45 10.69 3.74 -2.16
N VAL A 46 10.25 3.40 -0.95
CA VAL A 46 9.59 4.34 -0.04
C VAL A 46 10.58 5.41 0.40
N GLN A 47 11.84 5.04 0.68
CA GLN A 47 12.88 6.02 1.03
C GLN A 47 13.11 7.05 -0.09
N GLN A 48 13.16 6.60 -1.35
CA GLN A 48 13.30 7.50 -2.50
C GLN A 48 12.05 8.34 -2.73
N ALA A 49 10.86 7.78 -2.54
CA ALA A 49 9.60 8.51 -2.62
C ALA A 49 9.53 9.64 -1.58
N GLU A 50 9.92 9.36 -0.34
CA GLU A 50 10.00 10.38 0.71
C GLU A 50 11.09 11.42 0.42
N ALA A 51 12.23 11.02 -0.16
CA ALA A 51 13.32 11.91 -0.53
C ALA A 51 12.95 12.93 -1.62
N ILE A 52 12.04 12.58 -2.54
CA ILE A 52 11.50 13.51 -3.55
C ILE A 52 10.33 14.36 -3.04
N GLY A 53 9.95 14.18 -1.76
CA GLY A 53 8.98 15.01 -1.06
C GLY A 53 7.58 14.41 -0.90
N LEU A 54 7.33 13.19 -1.41
CA LEU A 54 6.03 12.52 -1.26
C LEU A 54 5.72 12.20 0.21
N VAL A 55 4.44 12.22 0.55
CA VAL A 55 3.95 11.95 1.91
C VAL A 55 3.13 10.67 1.91
N PRO A 56 3.71 9.53 2.33
CA PRO A 56 2.96 8.31 2.59
C PRO A 56 1.90 8.54 3.67
N PHE A 57 0.62 8.39 3.32
CA PHE A 57 -0.50 8.58 4.28
C PHE A 57 -1.19 7.28 4.71
N GLY A 58 -1.03 6.21 3.93
CA GLY A 58 -1.68 4.93 4.22
C GLY A 58 -1.28 3.86 3.22
N GLN A 59 -1.87 2.66 3.36
CA GLN A 59 -1.60 1.52 2.51
C GLN A 59 -2.84 1.10 1.72
N THR A 60 -2.68 0.85 0.42
CA THR A 60 -3.74 0.30 -0.42
C THR A 60 -3.87 -1.21 -0.24
N ASN A 61 -5.10 -1.69 -0.36
CA ASN A 61 -5.41 -3.11 -0.33
C ASN A 61 -4.71 -3.87 -1.48
N ALA A 62 -4.42 -5.16 -1.26
CA ALA A 62 -3.76 -6.02 -2.22
C ALA A 62 -4.21 -7.48 -2.08
N PRO A 63 -4.18 -8.28 -3.17
CA PRO A 63 -4.45 -9.72 -3.06
C PRO A 63 -3.48 -10.36 -2.07
N GLU A 64 -3.92 -11.46 -1.47
CA GLU A 64 -3.05 -12.28 -0.63
C GLU A 64 -1.77 -12.67 -1.40
N PHE A 65 -0.62 -12.21 -0.90
CA PHE A 65 0.71 -12.32 -1.51
C PHE A 65 0.86 -11.76 -2.93
N GLY A 66 -0.11 -10.98 -3.42
CA GLY A 66 -0.13 -10.57 -4.83
C GLY A 66 -0.36 -11.72 -5.80
N PHE A 67 -0.86 -12.87 -5.33
CA PHE A 67 -0.95 -14.10 -6.13
C PHE A 67 -2.01 -14.04 -7.23
N LYS A 68 -3.00 -13.15 -7.08
CA LYS A 68 -4.11 -12.99 -8.02
C LYS A 68 -4.11 -11.59 -8.63
N ASN A 69 -4.65 -11.47 -9.83
CA ASN A 69 -4.92 -10.17 -10.48
C ASN A 69 -6.24 -9.53 -10.02
N ILE A 70 -6.82 -10.04 -8.93
CA ILE A 70 -8.03 -9.52 -8.29
C ILE A 70 -7.70 -9.20 -6.83
N THR A 71 -8.20 -8.07 -6.32
CA THR A 71 -7.94 -7.66 -4.94
C THR A 71 -9.07 -8.16 -4.04
N ASP A 72 -9.03 -9.45 -3.68
CA ASP A 72 -10.01 -10.14 -2.82
C ASP A 72 -9.45 -10.71 -1.50
N PRO A 73 -8.57 -10.00 -0.76
CA PRO A 73 -8.01 -10.55 0.47
C PRO A 73 -9.07 -10.68 1.56
N VAL A 74 -9.00 -11.76 2.34
CA VAL A 74 -9.98 -12.02 3.41
C VAL A 74 -9.87 -11.01 4.56
N ILE A 75 -8.65 -10.53 4.86
CA ILE A 75 -8.37 -9.66 6.01
C ILE A 75 -8.98 -8.25 5.88
N TYR A 76 -9.04 -7.68 4.67
CA TYR A 76 -9.59 -6.33 4.42
C TYR A 76 -10.84 -6.34 3.54
N GLY A 77 -11.23 -7.50 3.02
CA GLY A 77 -12.32 -7.65 2.06
C GLY A 77 -11.94 -7.25 0.62
N PRO A 78 -12.84 -7.50 -0.33
CA PRO A 78 -12.59 -7.21 -1.74
C PRO A 78 -12.61 -5.71 -2.03
N ALA A 79 -11.63 -5.23 -2.79
CA ALA A 79 -11.67 -3.88 -3.35
C ALA A 79 -12.73 -3.82 -4.46
N ARG A 80 -13.62 -2.82 -4.39
CA ARG A 80 -14.69 -2.63 -5.38
C ARG A 80 -14.25 -1.62 -6.45
N ASN A 81 -14.75 -1.81 -7.67
CA ASN A 81 -14.50 -0.90 -8.76
C ASN A 81 -15.34 0.40 -8.55
N PRO A 82 -14.73 1.60 -8.60
CA PRO A 82 -15.46 2.84 -8.37
C PRO A 82 -16.52 3.14 -9.44
N TRP A 83 -16.40 2.59 -10.64
CA TRP A 83 -17.37 2.75 -11.74
C TRP A 83 -18.59 1.81 -11.61
N ASN A 84 -18.43 0.69 -10.91
CA ASN A 84 -19.51 -0.25 -10.66
C ASN A 84 -19.23 -1.04 -9.37
N LEU A 85 -19.95 -0.66 -8.31
CA LEU A 85 -19.76 -1.22 -6.97
C LEU A 85 -20.19 -2.69 -6.84
N ASP A 86 -20.94 -3.23 -7.80
CA ASP A 86 -21.37 -4.63 -7.84
C ASP A 86 -20.32 -5.54 -8.50
N LYS A 87 -19.26 -4.96 -9.10
CA LYS A 87 -18.15 -5.69 -9.71
C LYS A 87 -16.84 -5.46 -8.95
N TRP A 88 -16.27 -6.55 -8.42
CA TRP A 88 -14.96 -6.56 -7.75
C TRP A 88 -13.87 -7.35 -8.52
N ARG A 89 -14.22 -7.96 -9.66
CA ARG A 89 -13.33 -8.86 -10.43
C ARG A 89 -12.46 -8.15 -11.49
N SER A 90 -12.61 -6.84 -11.69
CA SER A 90 -11.79 -6.04 -12.62
C SER A 90 -11.29 -4.80 -11.89
N CYS A 91 -10.06 -4.92 -11.37
CA CYS A 91 -9.21 -3.80 -10.97
C CYS A 91 -8.17 -3.46 -12.06
N CYS A 92 -8.23 -4.16 -13.21
CA CYS A 92 -7.61 -3.78 -14.47
C CYS A 92 -8.70 -3.34 -15.44
#